data_AF-A0A662V0K4-F1
#
_entry.id   AF-A0A662V0K4-F1
#
_cell.length_a   1.000
_cell.length_b   1.000
_cell.length_c   1.000
_cell.angle_alpha   90.00
_cell.angle_beta   90.00
_cell.angle_gamma   90.00
#
_symmetry.space_group_name_H-M   'P 1'
#
loop_
_entity.id
_entity.type
_entity.pdbx_description
1 polymer ?
#
loop_
_entity_poly.entity_id
_entity_poly.type
_entity_poly.pdbx_seq_one_letter_code
_entity_poly.pdbx_strand_id
1 'polypeptide(L)'
;MTRYLLYNSAVGVYECEVADDCIFVDLDAYQLVYFADTDRLVVRLGKLGLFTNLIDTPSYLDVEARPSTYLLDALERLLRESEVIKEVEE
;
A
#
# COMPACT_ATOMS: atom_id res chain seq x y z
N MET A 1 -5.05 1.55 15.69
CA MET A 1 -4.77 1.40 14.24
C MET A 1 -6.05 0.91 13.58
N THR A 2 -6.34 1.30 12.34
CA THR A 2 -7.56 0.82 11.65
C THR A 2 -7.22 0.11 10.36
N ARG A 3 -7.72 -1.12 10.19
CA ARG A 3 -7.53 -1.93 8.99
C ARG A 3 -8.85 -2.11 8.25
N TYR A 4 -8.81 -1.84 6.95
CA TYR A 4 -9.92 -1.93 6.03
C TYR A 4 -9.65 -3.00 4.97
N LEU A 5 -10.66 -3.81 4.68
CA LEU A 5 -10.74 -4.59 3.46
C LEU A 5 -11.60 -3.82 2.47
N LEU A 6 -11.02 -3.41 1.35
CA LEU A 6 -11.63 -2.53 0.37
C LEU A 6 -11.83 -3.25 -0.96
N TYR A 7 -12.87 -2.88 -1.69
CA TYR A 7 -13.09 -3.30 -3.08
C TYR A 7 -13.11 -2.08 -4.00
N ASN A 8 -12.39 -2.17 -5.11
CA ASN A 8 -12.46 -1.19 -6.19
C ASN A 8 -12.56 -1.92 -7.54
N SER A 9 -13.39 -1.42 -8.46
CA SER A 9 -13.58 -2.06 -9.75
C SER A 9 -12.30 -2.10 -10.62
N ALA A 10 -11.35 -1.20 -10.40
CA ALA A 10 -10.12 -1.11 -11.19
C ALA A 10 -9.00 -2.05 -10.69
N VAL A 11 -8.92 -2.30 -9.37
CA VAL A 11 -7.81 -3.07 -8.75
C VAL A 11 -8.27 -4.33 -8.02
N GLY A 12 -9.57 -4.54 -7.83
CA GLY A 12 -10.12 -5.68 -7.11
C GLY A 12 -10.19 -5.45 -5.61
N VAL A 13 -10.07 -6.54 -4.85
CA VAL A 13 -10.07 -6.51 -3.37
C VAL A 13 -8.66 -6.30 -2.87
N TYR A 14 -8.48 -5.38 -1.94
CA TYR A 14 -7.18 -5.01 -1.40
C TYR A 14 -7.30 -4.59 0.07
N GLU A 15 -6.18 -4.62 0.78
CA GLU A 15 -6.13 -4.22 2.18
C GLU A 15 -5.56 -2.82 2.33
N CYS A 16 -6.14 -2.04 3.24
CA CYS A 16 -5.64 -0.73 3.59
C CYS A 16 -5.55 -0.61 5.11
N GLU A 17 -4.41 -0.15 5.60
CA GLU A 17 -4.17 0.06 7.02
C GLU A 17 -3.80 1.52 7.25
N VAL A 18 -4.49 2.14 8.21
CA VAL A 18 -4.26 3.52 8.61
C VAL A 18 -3.71 3.50 10.03
N ALA A 19 -2.44 3.85 10.16
CA ALA A 19 -1.74 4.08 11.41
C ALA A 19 -1.53 5.59 11.64
N ASP A 20 -0.98 5.95 12.80
CA ASP A 20 -0.83 7.36 13.19
C ASP A 20 0.14 8.13 12.29
N ASP A 21 1.19 7.46 11.80
CA ASP A 21 2.29 8.05 11.04
C ASP A 21 2.33 7.61 9.56
N CYS A 22 1.55 6.59 9.19
CA CYS A 22 1.57 6.04 7.85
C CYS A 22 0.27 5.35 7.41
N ILE A 23 0.12 5.25 6.09
CA ILE A 23 -0.95 4.52 5.41
C ILE A 23 -0.32 3.41 4.58
N PHE A 24 -0.74 2.17 4.81
CA PHE A 24 -0.35 1.01 4.01
C PHE A 24 -1.49 0.60 3.08
N VAL A 25 -1.16 0.23 1.85
CA VAL A 25 -2.09 -0.34 0.88
C VAL A 25 -1.45 -1.58 0.25
N ASP A 26 -2.04 -2.74 0.46
CA ASP A 26 -1.57 -4.02 -0.08
C ASP A 26 -2.38 -4.42 -1.32
N LEU A 27 -1.73 -4.39 -2.48
CA LEU A 27 -2.31 -4.72 -3.79
C LEU A 27 -1.79 -6.07 -4.32
N ASP A 28 -1.40 -7.00 -3.43
CA ASP A 28 -0.81 -8.33 -3.66
C ASP A 28 0.54 -8.35 -4.40
N ALA A 29 0.63 -7.73 -5.58
CA ALA A 29 1.86 -7.66 -6.37
C ALA A 29 2.84 -6.59 -5.84
N TYR A 30 2.32 -5.59 -5.15
CA TYR A 30 3.11 -4.54 -4.53
C TYR A 30 2.33 -3.91 -3.39
N GLN A 31 3.05 -3.29 -2.48
CA GLN A 31 2.50 -2.53 -1.37
C GLN A 31 2.88 -1.07 -1.53
N LEU A 32 1.97 -0.18 -1.19
CA LEU A 32 2.23 1.25 -1.09
C LEU A 32 2.28 1.62 0.39
N VAL A 33 3.30 2.39 0.76
CA VAL A 33 3.46 2.94 2.11
C VAL A 33 3.62 4.43 2.01
N TYR A 34 2.67 5.18 2.52
CA TYR A 34 2.74 6.63 2.63
C TYR A 34 3.07 7.02 4.06
N PHE A 35 4.15 7.78 4.26
CA PHE A 35 4.56 8.31 5.56
C PHE A 35 4.18 9.79 5.66
N ALA A 36 3.21 10.11 6.52
CA ALA A 36 2.67 11.46 6.65
C ALA A 36 3.72 12.45 7.18
N ASP A 37 4.53 12.02 8.16
CA ASP A 37 5.54 12.86 8.81
C ASP A 37 6.63 13.38 7.88
N THR A 38 6.91 12.62 6.81
CA THR A 38 8.00 12.92 5.88
C THR A 38 7.53 13.19 4.46
N ASP A 39 6.22 13.10 4.21
CA ASP A 39 5.59 13.17 2.89
C ASP A 39 6.29 12.25 1.87
N ARG A 40 6.57 11.01 2.29
CA ARG A 40 7.29 10.00 1.49
C ARG A 40 6.36 8.88 1.08
N LEU A 41 6.46 8.46 -0.17
CA LEU A 41 5.79 7.26 -0.66
C LEU A 41 6.83 6.20 -1.03
N VAL A 42 6.68 5.02 -0.45
CA VAL A 42 7.49 3.84 -0.75
C VAL A 42 6.61 2.83 -1.47
N VAL A 43 7.06 2.38 -2.65
CA VAL A 43 6.47 1.25 -3.35
C VAL A 43 7.31 0.02 -3.04
N ARG A 44 6.75 -0.92 -2.28
CA ARG A 44 7.39 -2.21 -1.99
C ARG A 44 6.95 -3.22 -3.03
N LEU A 45 7.89 -3.68 -3.83
CA LEU A 45 7.61 -4.69 -4.85
C LEU A 45 7.81 -6.08 -4.24
N GLY A 46 6.71 -6.71 -3.83
CA GLY A 46 6.70 -8.08 -3.32
C GLY A 46 6.53 -9.05 -4.48
N LYS A 47 7.53 -9.92 -4.73
CA LYS A 47 7.64 -10.87 -5.87
C LYS A 47 8.42 -10.36 -7.10
N LEU A 48 9.35 -9.41 -6.94
CA LEU A 48 10.49 -9.43 -7.86
C LEU A 48 11.30 -10.68 -7.49
N GLY A 49 11.12 -11.78 -8.22
CA GLY A 49 11.89 -13.03 -8.07
C GLY A 49 13.42 -12.88 -8.31
N LEU A 50 13.97 -11.69 -8.11
CA LEU A 50 15.38 -11.33 -8.20
C LEU A 50 16.22 -11.96 -7.08
N PHE A 51 15.61 -12.35 -5.96
CA PHE A 51 16.28 -13.03 -4.86
C PHE A 51 15.51 -14.29 -4.47
N THR A 52 15.51 -15.29 -5.35
CA THR A 52 15.08 -16.63 -4.98
C THR A 52 15.98 -17.19 -3.87
N ASN A 53 15.46 -17.13 -2.65
CA ASN A 53 15.64 -18.09 -1.55
C ASN A 53 17.08 -18.47 -1.18
N LEU A 54 17.76 -17.57 -0.47
CA LEU A 54 18.83 -17.96 0.47
C LEU A 54 18.47 -17.68 1.95
N ILE A 55 17.39 -16.95 2.23
CA ILE A 55 16.98 -16.59 3.59
C ILE A 55 15.44 -16.52 3.65
N ASP A 56 14.82 -17.06 4.70
CA ASP A 56 13.37 -17.06 5.01
C ASP A 56 12.75 -15.66 5.24
N THR A 57 13.44 -14.60 4.83
CA THR A 57 12.93 -13.23 4.93
C THR A 57 12.41 -12.81 3.55
N PRO A 58 11.13 -12.38 3.44
CA PRO A 58 10.64 -11.83 2.18
C PRO A 58 11.54 -10.65 1.78
N SER A 59 12.16 -10.77 0.62
CA SER A 59 13.02 -9.74 0.04
C SER A 59 12.14 -8.78 -0.73
N TYR A 60 11.84 -7.64 -0.11
CA TYR A 60 11.18 -6.53 -0.77
C TYR A 60 12.23 -5.64 -1.45
N LEU A 61 11.95 -5.23 -2.68
CA LEU A 61 12.64 -4.08 -3.26
C LEU A 61 11.81 -2.84 -2.95
N ASP A 62 12.35 -2.00 -2.08
CA ASP A 62 11.75 -0.73 -1.73
C ASP A 62 12.19 0.32 -2.74
N VAL A 63 11.23 0.80 -3.53
CA VAL A 63 11.43 1.94 -4.41
C VAL A 63 10.83 3.15 -3.71
N GLU A 64 11.71 4.00 -3.17
CA GLU A 64 11.29 5.30 -2.70
C GLU A 64 11.03 6.21 -3.90
N ALA A 65 9.78 6.60 -4.06
CA ALA A 65 9.41 7.66 -4.98
C ALA A 65 9.29 8.96 -4.19
N ARG A 66 9.82 10.06 -4.72
CA ARG A 66 9.31 11.38 -4.31
C ARG A 66 7.90 11.48 -4.87
N PRO A 67 6.85 11.50 -4.02
CA PRO A 67 5.49 11.52 -4.52
C PRO A 67 5.30 12.79 -5.35
N SER A 68 4.94 12.62 -6.63
CA SER A 68 4.38 13.73 -7.40
C SER A 68 2.93 13.91 -6.98
N THR A 69 2.39 15.13 -7.10
CA THR A 69 0.98 15.43 -6.81
C THR A 69 0.03 14.42 -7.46
N TYR A 70 0.31 14.02 -8.71
CA TYR A 70 -0.49 13.04 -9.45
C TYR A 70 -0.62 11.67 -8.79
N LEU A 71 0.39 11.25 -8.02
CA LEU A 71 0.40 9.93 -7.37
C LEU A 71 -0.46 9.94 -6.11
N LEU A 72 -0.41 11.03 -5.34
CA LEU A 72 -1.29 11.24 -4.19
C LEU A 72 -2.73 11.42 -4.65
N ASP A 73 -2.97 12.19 -5.72
CA ASP A 73 -4.30 12.35 -6.32
C ASP A 73 -4.87 10.99 -6.77
N ALA A 74 -4.04 10.12 -7.35
CA ALA A 74 -4.45 8.78 -7.77
C ALA A 74 -4.79 7.90 -6.57
N LEU A 75 -4.01 7.97 -5.49
CA LEU A 75 -4.27 7.22 -4.26
C LEU A 75 -5.56 7.70 -3.58
N GLU A 76 -5.75 9.02 -3.45
CA GLU A 76 -6.98 9.61 -2.92
C GLU A 76 -8.19 9.18 -3.74
N ARG A 77 -8.07 9.25 -5.07
CA ARG A 77 -9.13 8.80 -5.97
C ARG A 77 -9.45 7.32 -5.80
N LEU A 78 -8.42 6.46 -5.69
CA LEU A 78 -8.59 5.04 -5.44
C LEU A 78 -9.39 4.81 -4.16
N LEU A 79 -8.97 5.41 -3.04
CA LEU A 79 -9.64 5.24 -1.75
C LEU A 79 -11.08 5.76 -1.78
N ARG A 80 -11.33 6.90 -2.43
CA ARG A 80 -12.68 7.49 -2.54
C ARG A 80 -13.63 6.65 -3.40
N GLU A 81 -13.11 5.99 -4.43
CA GLU A 81 -13.89 5.14 -5.33
C GLU A 81 -14.02 3.70 -4.80
N SER A 82 -13.43 3.38 -3.65
CA SER A 82 -13.49 2.05 -3.05
C SER A 82 -14.66 1.87 -2.09
N GLU A 83 -15.23 0.69 -2.10
CA GLU A 83 -16.25 0.24 -1.17
C GLU A 83 -15.60 -0.48 0.02
N VAL A 84 -16.03 -0.16 1.24
CA VAL A 84 -15.57 -0.84 2.46
C VAL A 84 -16.31 -2.16 2.62
N ILE A 85 -15.59 -3.28 2.51
CA ILE A 85 -16.14 -4.62 2.76
C ILE A 85 -16.13 -4.92 4.26
N LYS A 86 -15.01 -4.60 4.93
CA LYS A 86 -14.81 -4.88 6.35
C LYS A 86 -13.89 -3.85 6.97
N GLU A 87 -14.18 -3.46 8.20
CA GLU A 87 -13.37 -2.62 9.06
C GLU A 87 -13.00 -3.39 10.33
N VAL A 88 -11.75 -3.24 10.77
CA VAL A 88 -11.21 -3.84 11.98
C VAL A 88 -10.43 -2.75 12.72
N GLU A 89 -10.92 -2.39 13.90
CA GLU A 89 -10.23 -1.49 14.83
C GLU A 89 -9.34 -2.32 15.77
N GLU A 90 -8.08 -1.92 15.89
CA GLU A 90 -7.10 -2.44 16.87
C GLU A 90 -6.61 -1.36 17.83
#